data_AF-A0A3L7U6P8-F1
#
_entry.id   AF-A0A3L7U6P8-F1
#
_cell.length_a   1.000
_cell.length_b   1.000
_cell.length_c   1.000
_cell.angle_alpha   90.00
_cell.angle_beta   90.00
_cell.angle_gamma   90.00
#
_symmetry.space_group_name_H-M   'P 1'
#
loop_
_entity.id
_entity.type
_entity.pdbx_description
1 polymer ?
#
loop_
_entity_poly.entity_id
_entity_poly.type
_entity_poly.pdbx_seq_one_letter_code
_entity_poly.pdbx_strand_id
1 'polypeptide(L)' 'MSDEHNDIIAAQHHLATADEYEEISSEEVDRAVEALDRLIAGVQSENIKHYLEEAASNIYYLVYEQEVAETDEEIDQAA' A
#
# COMPACT_ATOMS: atom_id res chain seq x y z
N MET A 1 31.07 -16.12 -20.83
CA MET A 1 31.12 -15.51 -19.48
C MET A 1 30.14 -14.32 -19.35
N SER A 2 29.08 -14.22 -20.16
CA SER A 2 28.07 -13.15 -20.02
C SER A 2 26.69 -13.65 -19.58
N ASP A 3 26.37 -14.94 -19.81
CA ASP A 3 25.03 -15.46 -19.55
C ASP A 3 24.76 -15.64 -18.05
N GLU A 4 25.75 -16.14 -17.31
CA GLU A 4 25.67 -16.31 -15.85
C GLU A 4 25.56 -14.98 -15.10
N HIS A 5 26.10 -13.89 -15.65
CA HIS A 5 26.02 -12.56 -15.05
C HIS A 5 24.64 -11.91 -15.27
N ASN A 6 24.01 -12.18 -16.42
CA ASN A 6 22.65 -11.72 -16.72
C ASN A 6 21.61 -12.45 -15.85
N ASP A 7 21.79 -13.75 -15.62
CA ASP A 7 20.88 -14.53 -14.77
C ASP A 7 20.92 -14.07 -13.31
N ILE A 8 22.10 -13.66 -12.81
CA ILE A 8 22.27 -13.11 -11.47
C ILE A 8 21.58 -11.75 -11.34
N ILE A 9 21.70 -10.86 -12.33
CA ILE A 9 21.03 -9.54 -12.31
C ILE A 9 19.51 -9.69 -12.38
N ALA A 10 19.01 -10.59 -13.23
CA ALA A 10 17.56 -10.87 -13.32
C ALA A 10 17.00 -11.44 -12.01
N ALA A 11 17.74 -12.35 -11.35
CA ALA A 11 17.35 -12.89 -10.05
C ALA A 11 17.41 -11.83 -8.94
N GLN A 12 18.40 -10.94 -8.96
CA GLN A 12 18.51 -9.82 -8.01
C GLN A 12 17.36 -8.83 -8.16
N HIS A 13 16.94 -8.51 -9.39
CA HIS A 13 15.77 -7.68 -9.65
C HIS A 13 14.46 -8.37 -9.23
N HIS A 14 14.36 -9.68 -9.44
CA HIS A 14 13.18 -10.44 -9.01
C HIS A 14 13.07 -10.54 -7.48
N LEU A 15 14.20 -10.60 -6.76
CA LEU A 15 14.23 -10.54 -5.30
C LEU A 15 13.91 -9.13 -4.78
N ALA A 16 14.39 -8.08 -5.45
CA ALA A 16 14.05 -6.70 -5.09
C ALA A 16 12.55 -6.39 -5.25
N THR A 17 11.93 -6.92 -6.31
CA THR A 17 10.48 -6.81 -6.55
C THR A 17 9.63 -7.75 -5.68
N ALA A 18 10.24 -8.76 -5.03
CA ALA A 18 9.52 -9.66 -4.13
C ALA A 18 9.32 -9.07 -2.72
N ASP A 19 10.11 -8.06 -2.36
CA ASP A 19 9.96 -7.29 -1.11
C ASP A 19 9.03 -6.06 -1.27
N GLU A 20 8.63 -5.74 -2.51
CA GLU A 20 7.65 -4.69 -2.80
C GLU A 20 6.22 -5.26 -2.67
N TYR A 21 5.38 -4.57 -1.90
CA TYR A 21 3.96 -4.92 -1.79
C TYR A 21 3.25 -4.64 -3.11
N GLU A 22 2.21 -5.41 -3.41
CA GLU A 22 1.34 -5.17 -4.56
C GLU A 22 0.68 -3.79 -4.45
N GLU A 23 0.70 -3.01 -5.55
CA GLU A 23 -0.04 -1.76 -5.66
C GLU A 23 -1.55 -2.03 -5.66
N ILE A 24 -2.29 -1.32 -4.82
CA ILE A 24 -3.75 -1.44 -4.71
C ILE A 24 -4.44 -0.29 -5.42
N SER A 25 -5.49 -0.59 -6.19
CA SER A 25 -6.31 0.44 -6.81
C SER A 25 -7.20 1.17 -5.79
N SER A 26 -7.59 2.42 -6.06
CA SER A 26 -8.52 3.18 -5.22
C SER A 26 -9.86 2.46 -5.02
N GLU A 27 -10.37 1.80 -6.06
CA GLU A 27 -11.60 0.99 -5.94
C GLU A 27 -11.44 -0.18 -4.96
N GLU A 28 -10.24 -0.74 -4.84
CA GLU A 28 -9.96 -1.81 -3.89
C GLU A 28 -9.88 -1.29 -2.45
N VAL A 29 -9.29 -0.12 -2.27
CA VAL A 29 -9.29 0.59 -1.00
C VAL A 29 -10.72 0.89 -0.54
N ASP A 30 -11.58 1.43 -1.41
CA ASP A 30 -12.97 1.72 -1.09
C ASP A 30 -13.72 0.47 -0.60
N ARG A 31 -13.53 -0.67 -1.30
CA ARG A 31 -14.13 -1.95 -0.89
C ARG A 31 -13.60 -2.42 0.47
N ALA A 32 -12.30 -2.27 0.72
CA ALA A 32 -11.68 -2.68 1.97
C ALA A 32 -12.18 -1.85 3.16
N VAL A 33 -12.27 -0.53 3.00
CA VAL A 33 -12.81 0.38 4.01
C VAL A 33 -14.28 0.08 4.29
N GLU A 34 -15.10 -0.11 3.25
CA GLU A 34 -16.52 -0.44 3.45
C GLU A 34 -16.69 -1.77 4.22
N ALA A 35 -15.85 -2.76 3.94
CA ALA A 35 -15.86 -4.02 4.68
C ALA A 35 -15.47 -3.84 6.16
N LEU A 36 -14.47 -3.00 6.44
CA LEU A 36 -14.05 -2.67 7.79
C LEU A 36 -15.15 -1.93 8.56
N ASP A 37 -15.81 -0.94 7.95
CA ASP A 37 -16.92 -0.20 8.57
C ASP A 37 -18.08 -1.13 8.99
N ARG A 38 -18.45 -2.08 8.11
CA ARG A 38 -19.47 -3.08 8.41
C ARG A 38 -19.04 -3.99 9.57
N LEU A 39 -17.77 -4.36 9.63
CA LEU A 39 -17.23 -5.19 10.70
C LEU A 39 -17.19 -4.44 12.03
N ILE A 40 -16.73 -3.20 12.04
CA ILE A 40 -16.73 -2.31 13.22
C ILE A 40 -18.15 -2.18 13.79
N ALA A 41 -19.14 -1.94 12.93
CA ALA A 41 -20.53 -1.83 13.33
C ALA A 41 -21.10 -3.12 13.97
N GLY A 42 -20.57 -4.29 13.60
CA GLY A 42 -21.00 -5.59 14.12
C GLY A 42 -20.24 -6.06 15.38
N VAL A 43 -19.09 -5.47 15.69
CA VAL A 43 -18.24 -5.90 16.80
C VAL A 43 -18.65 -5.22 18.11
N GLN A 44 -18.75 -5.99 19.19
CA GLN A 44 -19.02 -5.46 20.54
C GLN A 44 -17.77 -5.22 21.39
N SER A 45 -16.65 -5.86 21.05
CA SER A 45 -15.39 -5.73 21.78
C SER A 45 -14.71 -4.41 21.43
N GLU A 46 -14.51 -3.54 22.41
CA GLU A 46 -13.82 -2.26 22.19
C GLU A 46 -12.37 -2.43 21.74
N ASN A 47 -11.67 -3.45 22.25
CA ASN A 47 -10.31 -3.75 21.81
C ASN A 47 -10.29 -4.08 20.31
N ILE A 48 -11.26 -4.84 19.82
CA ILE A 48 -11.33 -5.22 18.41
C ILE A 48 -11.73 -4.02 17.55
N LYS A 49 -12.69 -3.19 17.99
CA LYS A 49 -13.05 -1.95 17.28
C LYS A 49 -11.84 -1.05 17.09
N HIS A 50 -11.06 -0.83 18.16
CA HIS A 50 -9.88 0.02 18.09
C HIS A 50 -8.89 -0.46 17.01
N TYR A 51 -8.58 -1.76 16.96
CA TYR A 51 -7.69 -2.30 15.92
C TYR A 51 -8.26 -2.15 14.50
N LEU A 52 -9.57 -2.25 14.34
CA LEU A 52 -10.22 -2.08 13.04
C LEU A 52 -10.25 -0.62 12.58
N GLU A 53 -10.45 0.32 13.50
CA GLU A 53 -10.40 1.77 13.24
C GLU A 53 -8.97 2.22 12.86
N GLU A 54 -7.95 1.69 13.54
CA GLU A 54 -6.55 1.91 13.17
C GLU A 54 -6.24 1.35 11.78
N ALA A 55 -6.71 0.13 11.48
CA ALA A 55 -6.52 -0.47 10.16
C ALA A 55 -7.18 0.35 9.04
N ALA A 56 -8.41 0.83 9.23
CA ALA A 56 -9.09 1.70 8.26
C ALA A 56 -8.32 3.00 8.04
N SER A 57 -7.80 3.62 9.12
CA SER A 57 -7.00 4.85 9.05
C SER A 57 -5.70 4.65 8.29
N ASN A 58 -5.00 3.54 8.52
CA ASN A 58 -3.77 3.19 7.80
C ASN A 58 -4.03 2.98 6.30
N ILE A 59 -5.16 2.36 5.95
CA ILE A 59 -5.54 2.16 4.55
C ILE A 59 -5.82 3.51 3.85
N TYR A 60 -6.52 4.43 4.51
CA TYR A 60 -6.73 5.79 3.98
C TYR A 60 -5.42 6.52 3.73
N TYR A 61 -4.48 6.39 4.66
CA TYR A 61 -3.17 7.00 4.57
C TYR A 61 -2.39 6.53 3.34
N LEU A 62 -2.49 5.25 2.96
CA LEU A 62 -1.86 4.74 1.75
C LEU A 62 -2.35 5.42 0.47
N VAL A 63 -3.61 5.84 0.40
CA VAL A 63 -4.16 6.56 -0.76
C VAL A 63 -3.66 8.00 -0.78
N TYR A 64 -3.78 8.69 0.35
CA TYR A 64 -3.49 10.12 0.42
C TYR A 64 -2.00 10.45 0.49
N GLU A 65 -1.17 9.58 1.08
CA GLU A 65 0.28 9.77 1.04
C GLU A 65 0.86 9.51 -0.34
N GLN A 66 0.27 8.60 -1.11
CA GLN A 66 0.65 8.40 -2.50
C GLN A 66 0.36 9.65 -3.33
N GLU A 67 -0.79 10.31 -3.11
CA GLU A 67 -1.09 11.60 -3.73
C GLU A 67 -0.11 12.72 -3.29
N VAL A 68 0.30 12.78 -2.01
CA VAL A 68 1.24 13.80 -1.52
C VAL A 68 2.66 13.57 -2.04
N ALA A 69 3.13 12.32 -2.10
CA ALA A 69 4.44 11.98 -2.63
C ALA A 69 4.55 12.29 -4.14
N GLU A 70 3.51 12.02 -4.93
CA GLU A 70 3.46 12.36 -6.35
C GLU A 70 3.38 13.88 -6.57
N THR A 71 2.70 14.62 -5.68
CA THR A 71 2.58 16.09 -5.79
C THR A 71 3.88 16.82 -5.44
N ASP A 72 4.65 16.34 -4.46
CA ASP A 72 5.94 16.95 -4.10
C ASP A 72 7.03 16.70 -5.18
N GLU A 73 7.01 15.56 -5.88
CA GLU A 73 7.94 15.30 -6.99
C GLU A 73 7.67 16.18 -8.24
N GLU A 74 6.42 16.58 -8.49
CA GLU A 74 6.09 17.49 -9.60
C GLU A 74 6.46 18.96 -9.32
N ILE A 75 6.45 19.39 -8.05
CA ILE A 75 6.79 20.76 -7.66
C ILE A 75 8.30 21.00 -7.77
N ASP A 76 9.13 20.00 -7.43
CA ASP A 76 10.60 20.10 -7.51
C ASP A 76 11.15 20.03 -8.96
N GLN A 77 10.38 19.54 -9.94
CA GLN A 77 10.76 19.57 -11.36
C GLN A 77 10.37 20.88 -12.07
N ALA A 78 9.58 21.74 -11.42
CA ALA A 78 9.10 23.01 -11.96
C ALA A 78 9.78 24.27 -11.37
N ALA A 79 10.73 24.10 -10.44
CA ALA A 79 11.51 25.17 -9.79
C ALA A 79 12.97 25.21 -10.25
#